data_AF-A0A7X8VH50-F1
#
_entry.id   AF-A0A7X8VH50-F1
#
_cell.length_a   1.000
_cell.length_b   1.000
_cell.length_c   1.000
_cell.angle_alpha   90.00
_cell.angle_beta   90.00
_cell.angle_gamma   90.00
#
_symmetry.space_group_name_H-M   'P 1'
#
loop_
_entity.id
_entity.type
_entity.pdbx_description
1 polymer ?
#
loop_
_entity_poly.entity_id
_entity_poly.type
_entity_poly.pdbx_seq_one_letter_code
_entity_poly.pdbx_strand_id
1 'polypeptide(L)'
;MTIKEFALLCGCNPQTLRYYDQVDLLKPVKVDRWSGYRFYEEEQALVFVKIKNLQMAGFTIEEIKGLLKLDDRAVYRAFGEKITEAENKLRKIKEIQSSYRTEMNQIQKKINEVREQVVQIMRQYDPTVEFGIDAVRYAGIVNNVSQSFDGIDSDDVEKFNYEDFHIGNDAEVEEEEEYLDLLNRPDYEIVYEKHGWANVRDFLAQCSDLTDGGEYALYFRLTKLKQLYSVPFMNTILGILLAENSGKKINLSCNVEKTDDGQNHFWLLSRK
;
A
#
# COMPACT_ATOMS: atom_id res chain seq x y z
N MET A 1 12.03 35.31 44.75
CA MET A 1 10.65 35.20 44.24
C MET A 1 10.09 33.80 44.46
N THR A 2 8.78 33.67 44.67
CA THR A 2 8.11 32.37 44.82
C THR A 2 8.11 31.60 43.49
N ILE A 3 7.92 30.27 43.53
CA ILE A 3 7.82 29.46 42.31
C ILE A 3 6.74 29.94 41.32
N LYS A 4 5.64 30.56 41.82
CA LYS A 4 4.59 31.10 40.96
C LYS A 4 5.04 32.37 40.23
N GLU A 5 5.72 33.26 40.95
CA GLU A 5 6.29 34.49 40.38
C GLU A 5 7.39 34.18 39.36
N PHE A 6 8.29 33.25 39.69
CA PHE A 6 9.35 32.83 38.77
C PHE A 6 8.81 32.11 37.52
N ALA A 7 7.77 31.28 37.69
CA ALA A 7 7.06 30.66 36.58
C ALA A 7 6.45 31.69 35.63
N LEU A 8 5.83 32.75 36.18
CA LEU A 8 5.27 33.85 35.40
C LEU A 8 6.37 34.61 34.65
N LEU A 9 7.48 34.94 35.32
CA LEU A 9 8.64 35.60 34.71
C LEU A 9 9.20 34.78 33.53
N CYS A 10 9.31 33.46 33.71
CA CYS A 10 9.87 32.54 32.71
C CYS A 10 8.86 32.06 31.66
N GLY A 11 7.59 32.49 31.73
CA GLY A 11 6.54 32.06 30.80
C GLY A 11 6.26 30.55 30.83
N CYS A 12 6.36 29.91 31.99
CA CYS A 12 6.17 28.46 32.12
C CYS A 12 5.18 28.10 33.24
N ASN A 13 4.79 26.81 33.32
CA ASN A 13 3.96 26.36 34.42
C ASN A 13 4.82 26.03 35.67
N PRO A 14 4.31 26.24 36.91
CA PRO A 14 5.06 25.89 38.12
C PRO A 14 5.43 24.40 38.20
N GLN A 15 4.70 23.52 37.51
CA GLN A 15 5.02 22.09 37.44
C GLN A 15 6.34 21.84 36.69
N THR A 16 6.68 22.65 35.69
CA THR A 16 7.92 22.54 34.91
C THR A 16 9.12 22.80 35.81
N LEU A 17 9.03 23.82 36.67
CA LEU A 17 10.06 24.14 37.65
C LEU A 17 10.20 23.08 38.75
N ARG A 18 9.08 22.49 39.20
CA ARG A 18 9.10 21.34 40.12
C ARG A 18 9.77 20.12 39.49
N TYR A 19 9.46 19.86 38.23
CA TYR A 19 10.08 18.78 37.48
C TYR A 19 11.59 19.03 37.31
N TYR A 20 11.99 20.25 36.92
CA TYR A 20 13.40 20.62 36.80
C TYR A 20 14.18 20.53 38.12
N ASP A 21 13.55 20.86 39.24
CA ASP A 21 14.11 20.62 40.57
C ASP A 21 14.26 19.11 40.85
N GLN A 22 13.21 18.32 40.59
CA GLN A 22 13.20 16.87 40.80
C GLN A 22 14.28 16.16 39.98
N VAL A 23 14.50 16.59 38.74
CA VAL A 23 15.54 16.04 37.88
C VAL A 23 16.89 16.73 38.07
N ASP A 24 17.12 17.57 39.08
CA ASP A 24 18.41 18.27 39.28
C ASP A 24 18.88 19.12 38.08
N LEU A 25 17.94 19.66 37.29
CA LEU A 25 18.24 20.52 36.13
C LEU A 25 18.27 22.00 36.52
N LEU A 26 17.34 22.46 37.36
CA LEU A 26 17.29 23.82 37.89
C LEU A 26 16.76 23.81 39.32
N LYS A 27 17.66 23.91 40.30
CA LYS A 27 17.29 23.91 41.72
C LYS A 27 16.86 25.29 42.21
N PRO A 28 15.88 25.38 43.11
CA PRO A 28 15.59 26.62 43.81
C PRO A 28 16.79 27.03 44.70
N VAL A 29 17.03 28.33 44.85
CA VAL A 29 18.06 28.85 45.77
C VAL A 29 17.72 28.50 47.22
N LYS A 30 16.42 28.49 47.56
CA LYS A 30 15.95 28.17 48.90
C LYS A 30 14.67 27.34 48.86
N VAL A 31 14.63 26.33 49.72
CA VAL A 31 13.40 25.61 50.07
C VAL A 31 13.09 25.90 51.53
N ASP A 32 11.90 26.42 51.82
CA ASP A 32 11.44 26.65 53.17
C ASP A 32 11.18 25.33 53.90
N ARG A 33 11.79 25.15 55.07
CA ARG A 33 11.78 23.86 55.79
C ARG A 33 10.44 23.52 56.43
N TRP A 34 9.60 24.52 56.73
CA TRP A 34 8.30 24.31 57.39
C TRP A 34 7.16 24.18 56.40
N SER A 35 7.18 24.96 55.33
CA SER A 35 6.09 25.02 54.34
C SER A 35 6.40 24.30 53.03
N GLY A 36 7.66 23.92 52.79
CA GLY A 36 8.09 23.28 51.53
C GLY A 36 8.08 24.22 50.32
N TYR A 37 7.87 25.52 50.51
CA TYR A 37 7.85 26.50 49.43
C TYR A 37 9.23 26.70 48.82
N ARG A 38 9.27 26.80 47.50
CA ARG A 38 10.47 26.98 46.70
C ARG A 38 10.63 28.44 46.29
N PHE A 39 11.85 28.94 46.42
CA PHE A 39 12.23 30.30 46.08
C PHE A 39 13.37 30.30 45.08
N TYR A 40 13.23 31.14 44.06
CA TYR A 40 14.19 31.33 42.99
C TYR A 40 14.67 32.78 43.00
N GLU A 41 15.88 32.99 42.49
CA GLU A 41 16.48 34.31 42.23
C GLU A 41 16.28 34.71 40.76
N GLU A 42 16.33 36.01 40.46
CA GLU A 42 16.08 36.53 39.11
C GLU A 42 17.16 36.06 38.12
N GLU A 43 18.41 35.95 38.58
CA GLU A 43 19.56 35.46 37.84
C GLU A 43 19.36 34.03 37.32
N GLN A 44 18.52 33.23 38.01
CA GLN A 44 18.19 31.87 37.56
C GLN A 44 17.32 31.86 36.30
N ALA A 45 16.69 32.98 35.94
CA ALA A 45 15.95 33.11 34.68
C ALA A 45 16.89 32.96 33.46
N LEU A 46 18.13 33.42 33.56
CA LEU A 46 19.13 33.23 32.49
C LEU A 46 19.45 31.75 32.27
N VAL A 47 19.56 30.98 33.35
CA VAL A 47 19.76 29.53 33.29
C VAL A 47 18.54 28.85 32.69
N PHE A 48 17.33 29.28 33.06
CA PHE A 48 16.09 28.77 32.48
C PHE A 48 16.02 29.01 30.96
N VAL A 49 16.37 30.22 30.50
CA VAL A 49 16.43 30.54 29.06
C VAL A 49 17.44 29.65 28.34
N LYS A 50 18.63 29.43 28.93
CA LYS A 50 19.65 28.51 28.36
C LYS A 50 19.13 27.07 28.25
N ILE A 51 18.43 26.57 29.27
CA ILE A 51 17.77 25.25 29.25
C ILE A 51 16.76 25.18 28.09
N LYS A 52 15.91 26.20 27.95
CA LYS A 52 14.87 26.21 26.91
C LYS A 52 15.45 26.23 25.51
N ASN A 53 16.49 27.02 25.28
CA ASN A 53 17.17 27.06 23.98
C ASN A 53 17.78 25.70 23.62
N LEU A 54 18.39 25.00 24.59
CA LEU A 54 18.93 23.66 24.37
C LEU A 54 17.83 22.61 24.14
N GLN A 55 16.70 22.70 24.85
CA GLN A 55 15.54 21.84 24.58
C GLN A 55 14.99 22.05 23.16
N MET A 56 14.86 23.32 22.73
CA MET A 56 14.41 23.65 21.38
C MET A 56 15.38 23.14 20.30
N ALA A 57 16.68 23.09 20.60
CA ALA A 57 17.70 22.52 19.73
C ALA A 57 17.72 20.97 19.73
N GLY A 58 16.80 20.31 20.44
CA GLY A 58 16.65 18.86 20.41
C GLY A 58 17.59 18.10 21.35
N PHE A 59 18.20 18.78 22.33
CA PHE A 59 18.94 18.10 23.38
C PHE A 59 17.99 17.50 24.43
N THR A 60 18.30 16.29 24.86
CA THR A 60 17.65 15.61 25.97
C THR A 60 17.99 16.28 27.31
N ILE A 61 17.16 16.08 28.33
CA ILE A 61 17.40 16.65 29.65
C ILE A 61 18.73 16.19 30.26
N GLU A 62 19.16 14.96 29.98
CA GLU A 62 20.44 14.44 30.44
C GLU A 62 21.63 15.14 29.77
N GLU A 63 21.59 15.35 28.45
CA GLU A 63 22.60 16.12 27.72
C GLU A 63 22.67 17.56 28.25
N ILE A 64 21.51 18.20 28.49
CA ILE A 64 21.44 19.58 28.97
C ILE A 64 22.12 19.73 30.34
N LYS A 65 21.93 18.78 31.27
CA LYS A 65 22.62 18.83 32.57
C LYS A 65 24.14 18.85 32.44
N GLY A 66 24.67 18.10 31.47
CA GLY A 66 26.10 18.10 31.15
C GLY A 66 26.53 19.46 30.60
N LEU A 67 25.77 19.98 29.63
CA LEU A 67 26.08 21.24 28.94
C LEU A 67 25.99 22.48 29.84
N LEU A 68 25.09 22.49 30.83
CA LEU A 68 25.00 23.59 31.80
C LEU A 68 26.23 23.73 32.70
N LYS A 69 27.01 22.65 32.87
CA LYS A 69 28.24 22.65 33.68
C LYS A 69 29.49 23.02 32.88
N LEU A 70 29.38 23.10 31.55
CA LEU A 70 30.49 23.33 30.65
C LEU A 70 30.58 24.80 30.22
N ASP A 71 31.74 25.19 29.68
CA ASP A 71 31.95 26.52 29.15
C ASP A 71 31.21 26.74 27.82
N ASP A 72 31.03 28.01 27.44
CA ASP A 72 30.27 28.34 26.22
C ASP A 72 30.92 27.79 24.94
N ARG A 73 32.24 27.50 24.96
CA ARG A 73 32.92 26.81 23.85
C ARG A 73 32.50 25.36 23.70
N ALA A 74 32.33 24.62 24.80
CA ALA A 74 31.80 23.27 24.74
C ALA A 74 30.35 23.23 24.25
N VAL A 75 29.52 24.20 24.68
CA VAL A 75 28.14 24.34 24.21
C VAL A 75 28.11 24.63 22.70
N TYR A 76 28.98 25.52 22.20
CA TYR A 76 29.10 25.81 20.77
C TYR A 76 29.45 24.56 19.95
N ARG A 77 30.39 23.72 20.44
CA ARG A 77 30.74 22.45 19.78
C ARG A 77 29.56 21.48 19.74
N ALA A 78 28.84 21.34 20.85
CA ALA A 78 27.67 20.46 20.92
C ALA A 78 26.58 20.87 19.91
N PHE A 79 26.35 22.17 19.71
CA PHE A 79 25.46 22.64 18.66
C PHE A 79 25.94 22.26 17.25
N GLY A 80 27.24 22.42 16.97
CA GLY A 80 27.83 21.98 15.71
C GLY A 80 27.61 20.49 15.44
N GLU A 81 27.80 19.65 16.46
CA GLU A 81 27.57 18.21 16.38
C GLU A 81 26.10 17.88 16.07
N LYS A 82 25.13 18.54 16.72
CA LYS A 82 23.70 18.36 16.42
C LYS A 82 23.33 18.79 14.99
N ILE A 83 23.91 19.87 14.49
CA ILE A 83 23.71 20.31 13.10
C ILE A 83 24.19 19.21 12.15
N THR A 84 25.41 18.71 12.35
CA THR A 84 25.97 17.63 11.53
C THR A 84 25.14 16.34 11.64
N GLU A 85 24.64 16.00 12.83
CA GLU A 85 23.75 14.85 13.03
C GLU A 85 22.45 15.01 12.23
N ALA A 86 21.82 16.19 12.29
CA ALA A 86 20.60 16.50 11.55
C ALA A 86 20.82 16.48 10.03
N GLU A 87 21.93 17.05 9.54
CA GLU A 87 22.31 17.00 8.13
C GLU A 87 22.52 15.57 7.64
N ASN A 88 23.18 14.72 8.44
CA ASN A 88 23.37 13.31 8.13
C ASN A 88 22.03 12.54 8.09
N LYS A 89 21.11 12.82 9.02
CA LYS A 89 19.75 12.25 8.99
C LYS A 89 19.00 12.68 7.73
N LEU A 90 19.06 13.97 7.38
CA LEU A 90 18.44 14.50 6.17
C LEU A 90 19.02 13.85 4.90
N ARG A 91 20.33 13.65 4.85
CA ARG A 91 20.99 12.95 3.73
C ARG A 91 20.47 11.52 3.59
N LYS A 92 20.42 10.76 4.68
CA LYS A 92 19.88 9.38 4.67
C LYS A 92 18.44 9.33 4.20
N ILE A 93 17.59 10.25 4.68
CA ILE A 93 16.19 10.32 4.24
C ILE A 93 16.11 10.58 2.73
N LYS A 94 16.93 11.49 2.19
CA LYS A 94 16.99 11.76 0.75
C LYS A 94 17.47 10.55 -0.06
N GLU A 95 18.45 9.80 0.44
CA GLU A 95 18.94 8.56 -0.19
C GLU A 95 17.81 7.51 -0.28
N ILE A 96 17.08 7.29 0.82
CA ILE A 96 15.93 6.38 0.86
C ILE A 96 14.84 6.83 -0.13
N GLN A 97 14.50 8.12 -0.14
CA GLN A 97 13.52 8.66 -1.11
C GLN A 97 13.94 8.43 -2.55
N SER A 98 15.23 8.55 -2.87
CA SER A 98 15.74 8.29 -4.21
C SER A 98 15.68 6.80 -4.57
N SER A 99 15.92 5.90 -3.62
CA SER A 99 15.77 4.45 -3.82
C SER A 99 14.34 4.10 -4.17
N TYR A 100 13.37 4.55 -3.36
CA TYR A 100 11.95 4.27 -3.60
C TYR A 100 11.45 4.85 -4.92
N ARG A 101 11.88 6.06 -5.30
CA ARG A 101 11.55 6.61 -6.63
C ARG A 101 12.09 5.73 -7.76
N THR A 102 13.29 5.18 -7.59
CA THR A 102 13.90 4.29 -8.59
C THR A 102 13.11 2.98 -8.68
N GLU A 103 12.74 2.39 -7.55
CA GLU A 103 11.92 1.17 -7.49
C GLU A 103 10.53 1.38 -8.10
N MET A 104 9.85 2.49 -7.77
CA MET A 104 8.57 2.86 -8.38
C MET A 104 8.67 2.96 -9.91
N ASN A 105 9.72 3.62 -10.41
CA ASN A 105 9.94 3.72 -11.85
C ASN A 105 10.21 2.34 -12.50
N GLN A 106 10.91 1.45 -11.82
CA GLN A 106 11.15 0.09 -12.30
C GLN A 106 9.86 -0.73 -12.35
N ILE A 107 9.02 -0.64 -11.31
CA ILE A 107 7.71 -1.29 -11.25
C ILE A 107 6.83 -0.77 -12.40
N GLN A 108 6.74 0.55 -12.58
CA GLN A 108 5.96 1.14 -13.67
C GLN A 108 6.42 0.67 -15.04
N LYS A 109 7.74 0.55 -15.23
CA LYS A 109 8.31 0.02 -16.47
C LYS A 109 7.88 -1.43 -16.71
N LYS A 110 7.95 -2.29 -15.69
CA LYS A 110 7.51 -3.70 -15.80
C LYS A 110 6.01 -3.80 -16.11
N ILE A 111 5.18 -2.98 -15.47
CA ILE A 111 3.74 -2.90 -15.75
C ILE A 111 3.50 -2.55 -17.22
N ASN A 112 4.22 -1.55 -17.75
CA ASN A 112 4.12 -1.17 -19.16
C ASN A 112 4.62 -2.28 -20.11
N GLU A 113 5.70 -2.98 -19.77
CA GLU A 113 6.19 -4.13 -20.56
C GLU A 113 5.15 -5.26 -20.61
N VAL A 114 4.49 -5.58 -19.48
CA VAL A 114 3.40 -6.56 -19.43
C VAL A 114 2.19 -6.09 -20.24
N ARG A 115 1.79 -4.82 -20.10
CA ARG A 115 0.71 -4.21 -20.89
C ARG A 115 0.95 -4.39 -22.39
N GLU A 116 2.14 -4.08 -22.87
CA GLU A 116 2.50 -4.21 -24.29
C GLU A 116 2.40 -5.67 -24.75
N GLN A 117 2.92 -6.62 -23.96
CA GLN A 117 2.82 -8.05 -24.28
C GLN A 117 1.37 -8.53 -24.35
N VAL A 118 0.54 -8.21 -23.35
CA VAL A 118 -0.88 -8.59 -23.33
C VAL A 118 -1.61 -8.02 -24.53
N VAL A 119 -1.46 -6.73 -24.82
CA VAL A 119 -2.10 -6.07 -25.97
C VAL A 119 -1.63 -6.71 -27.29
N GLN A 120 -0.34 -7.06 -27.41
CA GLN A 120 0.18 -7.71 -28.61
C GLN A 120 -0.42 -9.10 -28.81
N ILE A 121 -0.48 -9.93 -27.77
CA ILE A 121 -1.07 -11.28 -27.85
C ILE A 121 -2.57 -11.17 -28.17
N MET A 122 -3.29 -10.23 -27.55
CA MET A 122 -4.70 -10.00 -27.85
C MET A 122 -4.93 -9.58 -29.31
N ARG A 123 -4.09 -8.72 -29.88
CA ARG A 123 -4.22 -8.31 -31.30
C ARG A 123 -4.02 -9.45 -32.31
N GLN A 124 -3.34 -10.53 -31.91
CA GLN A 124 -3.14 -11.70 -32.75
C GLN A 124 -4.27 -12.74 -32.64
N TYR A 125 -5.18 -12.56 -31.68
CA TYR A 125 -6.30 -13.45 -31.45
C TYR A 125 -7.53 -13.01 -32.26
N ASP A 126 -8.18 -13.96 -32.94
CA ASP A 126 -9.44 -13.75 -33.65
C ASP A 126 -10.62 -14.28 -32.82
N PRO A 127 -11.45 -13.41 -32.21
CA PRO A 127 -12.57 -13.83 -31.37
C PRO A 127 -13.84 -14.16 -32.16
N THR A 128 -13.85 -14.01 -33.49
CA THR A 128 -15.08 -14.06 -34.30
C THR A 128 -15.79 -15.41 -34.22
N VAL A 129 -15.03 -16.51 -34.28
CA VAL A 129 -15.60 -17.86 -34.22
C VAL A 129 -16.05 -18.20 -32.80
N GLU A 130 -15.22 -17.88 -31.81
CA GLU A 130 -15.43 -18.27 -30.40
C GLU A 130 -16.56 -17.47 -29.73
N PHE A 131 -16.52 -16.16 -29.88
CA PHE A 131 -17.37 -15.21 -29.15
C PHE A 131 -18.41 -14.54 -30.07
N GLY A 132 -18.28 -14.67 -31.40
CA GLY A 132 -19.23 -14.05 -32.32
C GLY A 132 -19.15 -12.52 -32.37
N ILE A 133 -18.04 -11.92 -31.94
CA ILE A 133 -17.84 -10.47 -31.94
C ILE A 133 -17.03 -10.02 -33.15
N ASP A 134 -17.31 -8.82 -33.66
CA ASP A 134 -16.54 -8.22 -34.75
C ASP A 134 -15.25 -7.55 -34.27
N ALA A 135 -14.38 -7.22 -35.23
CA ALA A 135 -13.09 -6.59 -34.96
C ALA A 135 -13.21 -5.21 -34.30
N VAL A 136 -14.31 -4.48 -34.52
CA VAL A 136 -14.52 -3.14 -33.94
C VAL A 136 -14.83 -3.26 -32.45
N ARG A 137 -15.77 -4.15 -32.09
CA ARG A 137 -16.11 -4.47 -30.71
C ARG A 137 -14.90 -5.03 -29.97
N TYR A 138 -14.13 -5.92 -30.61
CA TYR A 138 -12.93 -6.48 -30.01
C TYR A 138 -11.82 -5.45 -29.78
N ALA A 139 -11.59 -4.54 -30.73
CA ALA A 139 -10.64 -3.44 -30.54
C ALA A 139 -11.01 -2.55 -29.33
N GLY A 140 -12.32 -2.36 -29.07
CA GLY A 140 -12.81 -1.70 -27.86
C GLY A 140 -12.40 -2.44 -26.58
N ILE A 141 -12.53 -3.77 -26.54
CA ILE A 141 -12.10 -4.60 -25.41
C ILE A 141 -10.59 -4.49 -25.20
N VAL A 142 -9.79 -4.60 -26.26
CA VAL A 142 -8.32 -4.45 -26.17
C VAL A 142 -7.93 -3.08 -25.61
N ASN A 143 -8.63 -2.02 -26.00
CA ASN A 143 -8.39 -0.67 -25.46
C ASN A 143 -8.75 -0.59 -23.97
N ASN A 144 -9.87 -1.18 -23.55
CA ASN A 144 -10.27 -1.20 -22.14
C ASN A 144 -9.26 -1.98 -21.28
N VAL A 145 -8.79 -3.14 -21.76
CA VAL A 145 -7.74 -3.93 -21.11
C VAL A 145 -6.43 -3.13 -21.05
N SER A 146 -6.09 -2.39 -22.11
CA SER A 146 -4.92 -1.50 -22.09
C SER A 146 -5.07 -0.39 -21.04
N GLN A 147 -6.27 0.17 -20.88
CA GLN A 147 -6.55 1.23 -19.90
C GLN A 147 -6.63 0.72 -18.46
N SER A 148 -6.96 -0.54 -18.20
CA SER A 148 -6.97 -1.07 -16.84
C SER A 148 -5.58 -1.07 -16.19
N PHE A 149 -4.51 -1.10 -17.00
CA PHE A 149 -3.13 -0.94 -16.50
C PHE A 149 -2.80 0.51 -16.10
N ASP A 150 -3.54 1.51 -16.60
CA ASP A 150 -3.32 2.92 -16.27
C ASP A 150 -3.80 3.26 -14.84
N GLY A 151 -4.69 2.44 -14.26
CA GLY A 151 -5.17 2.58 -12.87
C GLY A 151 -4.22 2.06 -11.79
N ILE A 152 -3.08 1.44 -12.16
CA ILE A 152 -2.10 0.86 -11.23
C ILE A 152 -1.13 1.94 -10.68
N ASP A 153 -1.53 3.22 -10.74
CA ASP A 153 -0.67 4.35 -10.38
C ASP A 153 -0.96 4.83 -8.94
N SER A 154 -0.06 4.49 -8.00
CA SER A 154 0.19 5.01 -6.64
C SER A 154 -0.94 5.23 -5.60
N ASP A 155 -2.21 5.43 -5.97
CA ASP A 155 -3.31 5.70 -5.02
C ASP A 155 -3.98 4.42 -4.48
N ASP A 156 -3.72 3.25 -5.07
CA ASP A 156 -4.29 1.96 -4.65
C ASP A 156 -3.31 1.08 -3.84
N VAL A 157 -2.18 1.61 -3.36
CA VAL A 157 -1.21 0.82 -2.56
C VAL A 157 -1.81 0.33 -1.23
N GLU A 158 -2.90 0.95 -0.73
CA GLU A 158 -3.64 0.41 0.42
C GLU A 158 -4.45 -0.88 0.10
N LYS A 159 -4.63 -1.24 -1.17
CA LYS A 159 -5.30 -2.50 -1.58
C LYS A 159 -4.35 -3.60 -2.04
N PHE A 160 -3.06 -3.31 -2.23
CA PHE A 160 -2.07 -4.31 -2.62
C PHE A 160 -1.43 -4.91 -1.37
N ASN A 161 -1.98 -6.03 -0.92
CA ASN A 161 -1.29 -6.91 0.00
C ASN A 161 -0.07 -7.48 -0.74
N TYR A 162 1.13 -7.25 -0.20
CA TYR A 162 2.40 -7.48 -0.88
C TYR A 162 2.82 -8.96 -0.89
N GLU A 163 1.93 -9.84 -1.37
CA GLU A 163 2.19 -11.29 -1.41
C GLU A 163 2.19 -11.92 -2.81
N ASP A 164 1.85 -11.23 -3.90
CA ASP A 164 1.58 -11.97 -5.16
C ASP A 164 2.15 -11.38 -6.46
N PHE A 165 3.37 -10.85 -6.42
CA PHE A 165 4.10 -10.45 -7.64
C PHE A 165 5.34 -11.32 -7.88
N HIS A 166 5.11 -12.58 -8.24
CA HIS A 166 6.13 -13.43 -8.85
C HIS A 166 6.16 -13.22 -10.37
N ILE A 167 6.91 -12.21 -10.82
CA ILE A 167 7.40 -12.15 -12.21
C ILE A 167 8.84 -12.65 -12.22
N GLY A 168 9.02 -13.94 -12.51
CA GLY A 168 10.24 -14.47 -13.13
C GLY A 168 10.83 -15.75 -12.53
N ASN A 169 10.90 -16.78 -13.40
CA ASN A 169 11.81 -17.93 -13.47
C ASN A 169 11.64 -19.10 -12.48
N ASP A 170 11.26 -20.24 -13.07
CA ASP A 170 11.81 -21.58 -12.82
C ASP A 170 12.11 -21.96 -11.37
N ALA A 171 11.09 -21.85 -10.52
CA ALA A 171 10.91 -22.79 -9.44
C ALA A 171 9.46 -23.28 -9.54
N GLU A 172 9.28 -24.58 -9.68
CA GLU A 172 8.01 -25.26 -9.40
C GLU A 172 7.63 -24.91 -7.96
N VAL A 173 6.90 -23.81 -7.78
CA VAL A 173 6.06 -23.63 -6.62
C VAL A 173 4.92 -24.60 -6.86
N GLU A 174 4.90 -25.71 -6.13
CA GLU A 174 3.70 -26.54 -6.02
C GLU A 174 2.62 -25.60 -5.46
N GLU A 175 1.76 -25.09 -6.35
CA GLU A 175 0.55 -24.39 -5.95
C GLU A 175 -0.22 -25.31 -5.00
N GLU A 176 -0.43 -24.88 -3.75
CA GLU A 176 -1.18 -25.69 -2.78
C GLU A 176 -2.56 -26.02 -3.37
N GLU A 177 -2.79 -27.29 -3.75
CA GLU A 177 -4.04 -27.77 -4.39
C GLU A 177 -5.30 -27.37 -3.61
N GLU A 178 -5.17 -27.16 -2.29
CA GLU A 178 -6.25 -26.80 -1.37
C GLU A 178 -6.82 -25.38 -1.58
N TYR A 179 -6.09 -24.48 -2.25
CA TYR A 179 -6.55 -23.11 -2.54
C TYR A 179 -7.18 -22.92 -3.92
N LEU A 180 -7.09 -23.92 -4.81
CA LEU A 180 -7.47 -23.82 -6.23
C LEU A 180 -8.81 -24.47 -6.59
N ASP A 181 -9.38 -25.31 -5.73
CA ASP A 181 -10.66 -25.97 -6.02
C ASP A 181 -11.86 -25.04 -5.76
N LEU A 182 -11.98 -24.01 -6.60
CA LEU A 182 -13.08 -23.05 -6.59
C LEU A 182 -14.46 -23.72 -6.67
N LEU A 183 -14.56 -24.91 -7.26
CA LEU A 183 -15.80 -25.67 -7.38
C LEU A 183 -16.28 -26.26 -6.05
N ASN A 184 -15.36 -26.55 -5.14
CA ASN A 184 -15.66 -27.14 -3.82
C ASN A 184 -15.59 -26.11 -2.67
N ARG A 185 -15.42 -24.83 -2.99
CA ARG A 185 -15.37 -23.76 -2.01
C ARG A 185 -16.75 -23.44 -1.40
N PRO A 186 -16.89 -23.45 -0.06
CA PRO A 186 -18.20 -23.30 0.60
C PRO A 186 -18.81 -21.90 0.49
N ASP A 187 -17.98 -20.88 0.22
CA ASP A 187 -18.34 -19.48 0.04
C ASP A 187 -18.89 -19.15 -1.35
N TYR A 188 -18.75 -20.07 -2.30
CA TYR A 188 -19.30 -19.94 -3.65
C TYR A 188 -20.48 -20.87 -3.87
N GLU A 189 -21.38 -20.49 -4.77
CA GLU A 189 -22.43 -21.32 -5.32
C GLU A 189 -22.38 -21.32 -6.85
N ILE A 190 -22.59 -22.49 -7.45
CA ILE A 190 -22.65 -22.62 -8.91
C ILE A 190 -24.01 -22.11 -9.37
N VAL A 191 -24.02 -21.00 -10.10
CA VAL A 191 -25.24 -20.38 -10.64
C VAL A 191 -25.53 -20.88 -12.05
N TYR A 192 -24.50 -21.27 -12.79
CA TYR A 192 -24.65 -21.82 -14.14
C TYR A 192 -23.48 -22.75 -14.49
N GLU A 193 -23.73 -23.81 -15.26
CA GLU A 193 -22.69 -24.69 -15.79
C GLU A 193 -22.99 -25.14 -17.22
N LYS A 194 -21.94 -25.38 -17.99
CA LYS A 194 -22.04 -25.90 -19.37
C LYS A 194 -20.86 -26.80 -19.70
N HIS A 195 -21.15 -27.95 -20.29
CA HIS A 195 -20.14 -28.94 -20.69
C HIS A 195 -20.28 -29.33 -22.16
N GLY A 196 -19.18 -29.81 -22.76
CA GLY A 196 -19.16 -30.33 -24.13
C GLY A 196 -19.44 -29.28 -25.20
N TRP A 197 -19.22 -28.00 -24.89
CA TRP A 197 -19.51 -26.89 -25.81
C TRP A 197 -18.35 -26.63 -26.79
N ALA A 198 -18.71 -26.14 -27.97
CA ALA A 198 -17.75 -25.83 -29.04
C ALA A 198 -17.29 -24.38 -29.01
N ASN A 199 -18.20 -23.41 -28.85
CA ASN A 199 -17.88 -21.98 -28.80
C ASN A 199 -18.64 -21.30 -27.66
N VAL A 200 -18.03 -20.28 -27.05
CA VAL A 200 -18.64 -19.52 -25.95
C VAL A 200 -19.94 -18.81 -26.39
N ARG A 201 -19.99 -18.31 -27.61
CA ARG A 201 -21.19 -17.64 -28.17
C ARG A 201 -22.47 -18.49 -28.11
N ASP A 202 -22.33 -19.81 -28.05
CA ASP A 202 -23.46 -20.75 -28.09
C ASP A 202 -24.22 -20.78 -26.74
N PHE A 203 -23.61 -20.30 -25.65
CA PHE A 203 -24.22 -20.30 -24.32
C PHE A 203 -24.08 -19.00 -23.52
N LEU A 204 -23.18 -18.09 -23.88
CA LEU A 204 -22.85 -16.91 -23.06
C LEU A 204 -24.07 -16.05 -22.69
N ALA A 205 -25.01 -15.87 -23.63
CA ALA A 205 -26.22 -15.08 -23.40
C ALA A 205 -27.15 -15.66 -22.30
N GLN A 206 -26.98 -16.93 -21.92
CA GLN A 206 -27.78 -17.59 -20.89
C GLN A 206 -27.29 -17.24 -19.48
N CYS A 207 -26.07 -16.73 -19.35
CA CYS A 207 -25.41 -16.48 -18.07
C CYS A 207 -24.78 -15.08 -17.97
N SER A 208 -25.20 -14.13 -18.83
CA SER A 208 -24.60 -12.79 -18.86
C SER A 208 -25.35 -11.72 -18.07
N ASP A 209 -26.57 -11.96 -17.61
CA ASP A 209 -27.31 -11.02 -16.74
C ASP A 209 -26.93 -11.25 -15.27
N LEU A 210 -25.99 -10.43 -14.77
CA LEU A 210 -25.44 -10.54 -13.42
C LEU A 210 -26.08 -9.51 -12.47
N THR A 211 -26.16 -9.83 -11.18
CA THR A 211 -26.75 -8.91 -10.19
C THR A 211 -25.82 -7.73 -9.84
N ASP A 212 -26.39 -6.56 -9.56
CA ASP A 212 -25.63 -5.39 -9.11
C ASP A 212 -25.09 -5.62 -7.68
N GLY A 213 -23.80 -5.34 -7.47
CA GLY A 213 -23.07 -5.62 -6.23
C GLY A 213 -22.57 -7.06 -6.09
N GLY A 214 -22.81 -7.93 -7.08
CA GLY A 214 -22.41 -9.33 -7.01
C GLY A 214 -20.93 -9.57 -7.33
N GLU A 215 -20.37 -10.60 -6.70
CA GLU A 215 -19.02 -11.12 -6.98
C GLU A 215 -19.16 -12.49 -7.64
N TYR A 216 -18.56 -12.62 -8.83
CA TYR A 216 -18.68 -13.79 -9.67
C TYR A 216 -17.31 -14.29 -10.12
N ALA A 217 -17.15 -15.61 -10.14
CA ALA A 217 -15.97 -16.27 -10.68
C ALA A 217 -16.37 -17.12 -11.90
N LEU A 218 -15.67 -16.92 -13.00
CA LEU A 218 -15.78 -17.75 -14.19
C LEU A 218 -14.69 -18.81 -14.15
N TYR A 219 -15.08 -20.07 -14.20
CA TYR A 219 -14.14 -21.17 -14.17
C TYR A 219 -14.29 -22.02 -15.43
N PHE A 220 -13.18 -22.17 -16.17
CA PHE A 220 -13.13 -22.88 -17.44
C PHE A 220 -12.15 -24.03 -17.37
N ARG A 221 -12.54 -25.21 -17.85
CA ARG A 221 -11.60 -26.27 -18.24
C ARG A 221 -11.63 -26.40 -19.75
N LEU A 222 -10.53 -26.09 -20.41
CA LEU A 222 -10.46 -25.98 -21.87
C LEU A 222 -9.55 -27.04 -22.47
N THR A 223 -9.87 -27.41 -23.71
CA THR A 223 -8.98 -28.19 -24.58
C THR A 223 -7.66 -27.45 -24.84
N LYS A 224 -6.58 -28.21 -25.09
CA LYS A 224 -5.22 -27.68 -25.27
C LYS A 224 -5.12 -26.54 -26.30
N LEU A 225 -5.87 -26.62 -27.39
CA LEU A 225 -5.87 -25.58 -28.44
C LEU A 225 -6.42 -24.24 -27.93
N LYS A 226 -7.50 -24.25 -27.15
CA LYS A 226 -8.09 -23.03 -26.57
C LYS A 226 -7.28 -22.51 -25.39
N GLN A 227 -6.65 -23.40 -24.63
CA GLN A 227 -5.76 -23.04 -23.51
C GLN A 227 -4.54 -22.23 -23.97
N LEU A 228 -3.99 -22.51 -25.17
CA LEU A 228 -2.88 -21.74 -25.75
C LEU A 228 -3.18 -20.24 -25.90
N TYR A 229 -4.46 -19.86 -25.94
CA TYR A 229 -4.94 -18.49 -26.04
C TYR A 229 -5.73 -18.06 -24.80
N SER A 230 -5.41 -18.62 -23.62
CA SER A 230 -6.14 -18.34 -22.37
C SER A 230 -6.18 -16.84 -22.05
N VAL A 231 -5.07 -16.11 -22.20
CA VAL A 231 -5.02 -14.68 -21.88
C VAL A 231 -5.97 -13.84 -22.75
N PRO A 232 -5.92 -13.91 -24.11
CA PRO A 232 -6.95 -13.26 -24.94
C PRO A 232 -8.36 -13.77 -24.68
N PHE A 233 -8.55 -15.07 -24.47
CA PHE A 233 -9.85 -15.67 -24.22
C PHE A 233 -10.51 -15.09 -22.95
N MET A 234 -9.78 -15.09 -21.82
CA MET A 234 -10.24 -14.57 -20.53
C MET A 234 -10.54 -13.07 -20.62
N ASN A 235 -9.63 -12.28 -21.19
CA ASN A 235 -9.84 -10.84 -21.33
C ASN A 235 -11.04 -10.51 -22.24
N THR A 236 -11.26 -11.33 -23.28
CA THR A 236 -12.42 -11.17 -24.17
C THR A 236 -13.73 -11.42 -23.45
N ILE A 237 -13.87 -12.54 -22.74
CA ILE A 237 -15.12 -12.87 -22.05
C ILE A 237 -15.43 -11.89 -20.92
N LEU A 238 -14.43 -11.50 -20.13
CA LEU A 238 -14.58 -10.49 -19.09
C LEU A 238 -15.00 -9.14 -19.70
N GLY A 239 -14.35 -8.73 -20.79
CA GLY A 239 -14.71 -7.50 -21.51
C GLY A 239 -16.14 -7.50 -22.04
N ILE A 240 -16.64 -8.65 -22.54
CA ILE A 240 -18.02 -8.81 -22.98
C ILE A 240 -18.98 -8.65 -21.81
N LEU A 241 -18.75 -9.37 -20.70
CA LEU A 241 -19.64 -9.36 -19.54
C LEU A 241 -19.69 -7.99 -18.85
N LEU A 242 -18.56 -7.31 -18.74
CA LEU A 242 -18.50 -5.93 -18.22
C LEU A 242 -19.28 -4.95 -19.10
N ALA A 243 -19.19 -5.10 -20.43
CA ALA A 243 -19.94 -4.26 -21.35
C ALA A 243 -21.45 -4.52 -21.29
N GLU A 244 -21.87 -5.79 -21.21
CA GLU A 244 -23.28 -6.19 -21.11
C GLU A 244 -23.92 -5.79 -19.77
N ASN A 245 -23.13 -5.68 -18.72
CA ASN A 245 -23.56 -5.21 -17.39
C ASN A 245 -23.12 -3.77 -17.11
N SER A 246 -22.93 -2.96 -18.15
CA SER A 246 -22.55 -1.55 -18.01
C SER A 246 -23.55 -0.79 -17.13
N GLY A 247 -23.07 -0.25 -16.01
CA GLY A 247 -23.88 0.44 -14.99
C GLY A 247 -24.12 -0.35 -13.70
N LYS A 248 -23.75 -1.63 -13.64
CA LYS A 248 -23.74 -2.44 -12.41
C LYS A 248 -22.33 -2.47 -11.81
N LYS A 249 -22.22 -2.48 -10.49
CA LYS A 249 -20.97 -2.74 -9.75
C LYS A 249 -20.81 -4.25 -9.59
N ILE A 250 -20.15 -4.89 -10.54
CA ILE A 250 -19.86 -6.33 -10.51
C ILE A 250 -18.37 -6.58 -10.34
N ASN A 251 -18.01 -7.57 -9.53
CA ASN A 251 -16.64 -8.07 -9.45
C ASN A 251 -16.56 -9.40 -10.22
N LEU A 252 -15.62 -9.50 -11.16
CA LEU A 252 -15.44 -10.68 -12.01
C LEU A 252 -14.02 -11.20 -11.90
N SER A 253 -13.87 -12.48 -11.61
CA SER A 253 -12.62 -13.22 -11.79
C SER A 253 -12.80 -14.29 -12.87
N CYS A 254 -11.71 -14.69 -13.53
CA CYS A 254 -11.75 -15.74 -14.55
C CYS A 254 -10.51 -16.62 -14.47
N ASN A 255 -10.74 -17.93 -14.34
CA ASN A 255 -9.70 -18.95 -14.26
C ASN A 255 -9.88 -19.94 -15.41
N VAL A 256 -8.76 -20.33 -16.03
CA VAL A 256 -8.73 -21.28 -17.14
C VAL A 256 -7.73 -22.39 -16.82
N GLU A 257 -8.22 -23.61 -16.75
CA GLU A 257 -7.44 -24.82 -16.58
C GLU A 257 -7.52 -25.72 -17.81
N LYS A 258 -6.64 -26.72 -17.86
CA LYS A 258 -6.66 -27.75 -18.88
C LYS A 258 -7.72 -28.79 -18.53
N THR A 259 -8.49 -29.24 -19.52
CA THR A 259 -9.38 -30.39 -19.35
C THR A 259 -8.64 -31.72 -19.41
N ASP A 260 -9.09 -32.70 -18.63
CA ASP A 260 -8.58 -34.08 -18.64
C ASP A 260 -9.36 -35.01 -19.58
N ASP A 261 -10.61 -34.68 -19.89
CA ASP A 261 -11.52 -35.54 -20.68
C ASP A 261 -11.58 -35.15 -22.17
N GLY A 262 -10.84 -34.12 -22.57
CA GLY A 262 -10.81 -33.60 -23.93
C GLY A 262 -12.02 -32.75 -24.33
N GLN A 263 -12.91 -32.40 -23.40
CA GLN A 263 -14.07 -31.55 -23.62
C GLN A 263 -13.94 -30.21 -22.89
N ASN A 264 -14.64 -29.19 -23.38
CA ASN A 264 -14.67 -27.89 -22.69
C ASN A 264 -15.77 -27.87 -21.63
N HIS A 265 -15.43 -27.36 -20.45
CA HIS A 265 -16.35 -27.18 -19.33
C HIS A 265 -16.29 -25.73 -18.85
N PHE A 266 -17.43 -25.24 -18.39
CA PHE A 266 -17.60 -23.90 -17.86
C PHE A 266 -18.51 -23.94 -16.63
N TRP A 267 -18.14 -23.19 -15.61
CA TRP A 267 -18.93 -22.91 -14.43
C TRP A 267 -18.91 -21.41 -14.16
N LEU A 268 -20.08 -20.85 -13.87
CA LEU A 268 -20.25 -19.53 -13.30
C LEU A 268 -20.59 -19.68 -11.83
N LEU A 269 -19.71 -19.17 -10.98
CA LEU A 269 -19.90 -19.18 -9.54
C LEU A 269 -20.26 -17.78 -9.05
N SER A 270 -21.16 -17.69 -8.08
CA SER A 270 -21.45 -16.45 -7.34
C SER A 270 -21.03 -16.62 -5.89
N ARG A 271 -20.48 -15.57 -5.29
CA ARG A 271 -20.16 -15.56 -3.87
C ARG A 271 -21.42 -15.30 -3.04
N LYS A 272 -21.62 -16.08 -1.99
CA LYS A 272 -22.76 -15.99 -1.06
C LYS A 272 -22.74 -14.72 -0.21
#